data_AF-A0A2W7AYS6-F1
#
_entry.id   AF-A0A2W7AYS6-F1
#
_cell.length_a   1.000
_cell.length_b   1.000
_cell.length_c   1.000
_cell.angle_alpha   90.00
_cell.angle_beta   90.00
_cell.angle_gamma   90.00
#
_symmetry.space_group_name_H-M   'P 1'
#
loop_
_entity.id
_entity.type
_entity.pdbx_description
1 polymer ?
#
loop_
_entity_poly.entity_id
_entity_poly.type
_entity_poly.pdbx_seq_one_letter_code
_entity_poly.pdbx_strand_id
1 'polypeptide(L)'
;MGENFFSVIFYSFYILEGNYIEFRRTIESYIKAANSDEFLRDSEKHINLHTTGGREISRLIHNYVAAWLSLVDHIRVINAKLKEHDSPDIRDFTNEYELRLAEYLKDTFENMFVKDLRRYVQHKKVPVPTLHFKMKRMENLLSESGEPLFEGGHSFEYHSKDIDDFNWSQKTKEYIKNNKSVPIVQIIDKHFSIMKDFYLWIQFRDHQLHPYAPRVVTETTFEDWKRKN
;
A
#
# COMPACT_ATOMS: atom_id res chain seq x y z
N MET A 1 -6.08 30.44 15.42
CA MET A 1 -6.42 29.01 15.26
C MET A 1 -5.52 28.46 14.18
N GLY A 2 -4.32 28.03 14.55
CA GLY A 2 -3.34 27.49 13.60
C GLY A 2 -3.80 26.12 13.12
N GLU A 3 -3.60 25.84 11.84
CA GLU A 3 -3.84 24.53 11.25
C GLU A 3 -3.25 23.44 12.16
N ASN A 4 -4.11 22.60 12.73
CA ASN A 4 -3.69 21.53 13.61
C ASN A 4 -2.79 20.60 12.76
N PHE A 5 -1.51 20.46 13.11
CA PHE A 5 -0.51 19.59 12.45
C PHE A 5 -1.13 18.23 12.02
N PHE A 6 -1.94 17.68 12.91
CA PHE A 6 -2.61 16.41 12.75
C PHE A 6 -3.67 16.40 11.64
N SER A 7 -4.32 17.54 11.37
CA SER A 7 -5.35 17.62 10.33
C SER A 7 -4.78 17.41 8.92
N VAL A 8 -3.64 18.00 8.58
CA VAL A 8 -3.02 17.85 7.24
C VAL A 8 -2.56 16.41 7.04
N ILE A 9 -1.90 15.82 8.03
CA ILE A 9 -1.49 14.41 8.04
C ILE A 9 -2.72 13.50 7.90
N PHE A 10 -3.77 13.76 8.68
CA PHE A 10 -5.00 12.98 8.69
C PHE A 10 -5.69 12.97 7.33
N TYR A 11 -5.92 14.14 6.72
CA TYR A 11 -6.59 14.21 5.42
C TYR A 11 -5.75 13.58 4.30
N SER A 12 -4.44 13.73 4.36
CA SER A 12 -3.55 13.12 3.37
C SER A 12 -3.57 11.60 3.45
N PHE A 13 -3.59 11.05 4.68
CA PHE A 13 -3.74 9.62 4.89
C PHE A 13 -5.12 9.11 4.51
N TYR A 14 -6.17 9.86 4.84
CA TYR A 14 -7.54 9.55 4.43
C TYR A 14 -7.65 9.39 2.90
N ILE A 15 -6.98 10.25 2.14
CA ILE A 15 -6.91 10.12 0.66
C ILE A 15 -6.15 8.84 0.27
N LEU A 16 -4.99 8.56 0.88
CA LEU A 16 -4.23 7.34 0.58
C LEU A 16 -5.04 6.07 0.89
N GLU A 17 -5.65 6.03 2.07
CA GLU A 17 -6.49 4.91 2.54
C GLU A 17 -7.73 4.73 1.66
N GLY A 18 -8.41 5.81 1.28
CA GLY A 18 -9.54 5.74 0.35
C GLY A 18 -9.15 5.12 -0.99
N ASN A 19 -8.01 5.54 -1.56
CA ASN A 19 -7.49 4.96 -2.81
C ASN A 19 -7.12 3.48 -2.65
N TYR A 20 -6.55 3.10 -1.51
CA TYR A 20 -6.25 1.69 -1.22
C TYR A 20 -7.52 0.84 -1.07
N ILE A 21 -8.53 1.34 -0.37
CA ILE A 21 -9.80 0.63 -0.17
C ILE A 21 -10.51 0.45 -1.52
N GLU A 22 -10.57 1.49 -2.36
CA GLU A 22 -11.13 1.40 -3.70
C GLU A 22 -10.37 0.37 -4.56
N PHE A 23 -9.03 0.42 -4.54
CA PHE A 23 -8.16 -0.57 -5.19
C PHE A 23 -8.48 -2.01 -4.74
N ARG A 24 -8.53 -2.26 -3.43
CA ARG A 24 -8.80 -3.58 -2.85
C ARG A 24 -10.18 -4.11 -3.20
N ARG A 25 -11.22 -3.29 -3.03
CA ARG A 25 -12.61 -3.66 -3.33
C ARG A 25 -12.79 -4.02 -4.80
N THR A 26 -12.17 -3.26 -5.70
CA THR A 26 -12.20 -3.53 -7.14
C THR A 26 -11.51 -4.86 -7.47
N ILE A 27 -10.32 -5.11 -6.89
CA ILE A 27 -9.62 -6.40 -7.05
C ILE A 27 -10.48 -7.57 -6.57
N GLU A 28 -11.07 -7.45 -5.38
CA GLU A 28 -11.93 -8.50 -4.79
C GLU A 28 -13.18 -8.75 -5.64
N SER A 29 -13.81 -7.69 -6.15
CA SER A 29 -14.94 -7.79 -7.07
C SER A 29 -14.56 -8.54 -8.35
N TYR A 30 -13.40 -8.23 -8.94
CA TYR A 30 -12.91 -8.89 -10.15
C TYR A 30 -12.49 -10.33 -9.93
N ILE A 31 -11.85 -10.66 -8.80
CA ILE A 31 -11.53 -12.04 -8.45
C ILE A 31 -12.81 -12.84 -8.22
N LYS A 32 -13.81 -12.27 -7.54
CA LYS A 32 -15.12 -12.91 -7.36
C LYS A 32 -15.82 -13.17 -8.69
N ALA A 33 -15.78 -12.20 -9.61
CA ALA A 33 -16.31 -12.36 -10.96
C ALA A 33 -15.55 -13.46 -11.72
N ALA A 34 -14.22 -13.47 -11.65
CA ALA A 34 -13.37 -14.46 -12.31
C ALA A 34 -13.62 -15.90 -11.85
N ASN A 35 -14.08 -16.07 -10.60
CA ASN A 35 -14.42 -17.37 -10.02
C ASN A 35 -15.89 -17.77 -10.23
N SER A 36 -16.70 -16.97 -10.93
CA SER A 36 -18.11 -17.30 -11.16
C SER A 36 -18.29 -18.27 -12.33
N ASP A 37 -19.26 -19.18 -12.22
CA ASP A 37 -19.60 -20.14 -13.28
C ASP A 37 -19.97 -19.47 -14.61
N GLU A 38 -20.54 -18.27 -14.54
CA GLU A 38 -20.90 -17.47 -15.70
C GLU A 38 -19.65 -16.97 -16.43
N PHE A 39 -18.62 -16.56 -15.70
CA PHE A 39 -17.36 -16.10 -16.26
C PHE A 39 -16.63 -17.24 -16.98
N LEU A 40 -16.55 -18.43 -16.37
CA LEU A 40 -15.89 -19.61 -16.95
C LEU A 40 -16.49 -20.07 -18.29
N ARG A 41 -17.71 -19.65 -18.62
CA ARG A 41 -18.44 -20.06 -19.82
C ARG A 41 -18.51 -18.98 -20.90
N ASP A 42 -18.10 -17.76 -20.59
CA ASP A 42 -18.25 -16.59 -21.47
C ASP A 42 -16.88 -15.96 -21.78
N SER A 43 -16.34 -16.30 -22.96
CA SER A 43 -15.06 -15.79 -23.44
C SER A 43 -15.04 -14.26 -23.64
N GLU A 44 -16.19 -13.63 -23.89
CA GLU A 44 -16.27 -12.17 -24.06
C GLU A 44 -16.11 -11.47 -22.71
N LYS A 45 -16.75 -12.01 -21.65
CA LYS A 45 -16.54 -11.55 -20.27
C LYS A 45 -15.09 -11.71 -19.82
N HIS A 46 -14.42 -12.81 -20.21
CA HIS A 46 -12.99 -13.00 -19.97
C HIS A 46 -12.14 -11.88 -20.58
N ILE A 47 -12.33 -11.58 -21.87
CA ILE A 47 -11.59 -10.54 -22.58
C ILE A 47 -11.89 -9.16 -21.97
N ASN A 48 -13.16 -8.91 -21.65
CA ASN A 48 -13.56 -7.65 -21.05
C ASN A 48 -12.88 -7.46 -19.68
N LEU A 49 -12.94 -8.43 -18.78
CA LEU A 49 -12.28 -8.32 -17.47
C LEU A 49 -10.76 -8.15 -17.58
N HIS A 50 -10.13 -8.87 -18.51
CA HIS A 50 -8.69 -8.69 -18.78
C HIS A 50 -8.35 -7.29 -19.26
N THR A 51 -9.16 -6.71 -20.14
CA THR A 51 -8.86 -5.43 -20.79
C THR A 51 -9.36 -4.22 -19.99
N THR A 52 -10.62 -4.19 -19.60
CA THR A 52 -11.21 -3.09 -18.82
C THR A 52 -10.83 -3.18 -17.35
N GLY A 53 -10.83 -4.38 -16.78
CA GLY A 53 -10.44 -4.58 -15.38
C GLY A 53 -8.98 -4.23 -15.13
N GLY A 54 -8.07 -4.66 -16.00
CA GLY A 54 -6.66 -4.27 -15.93
C GLY A 54 -6.46 -2.75 -16.03
N ARG A 55 -7.17 -2.07 -16.94
CA ARG A 55 -7.10 -0.60 -17.08
C ARG A 55 -7.59 0.14 -15.84
N GLU A 56 -8.69 -0.33 -15.26
CA GLU A 56 -9.23 0.27 -14.05
C GLU A 56 -8.30 0.07 -12.85
N ILE A 57 -7.74 -1.13 -12.70
CA ILE A 57 -6.71 -1.39 -11.68
C ILE A 57 -5.50 -0.48 -11.90
N SER A 58 -5.07 -0.29 -13.15
CA SER A 58 -3.96 0.61 -13.49
C SER A 58 -4.24 2.07 -13.05
N ARG A 59 -5.46 2.57 -13.25
CA ARG A 59 -5.92 3.88 -12.75
C ARG A 59 -5.85 3.95 -11.22
N LEU A 60 -6.35 2.93 -10.53
CA LEU A 60 -6.35 2.87 -9.06
C LEU A 60 -4.93 2.80 -8.49
N ILE A 61 -4.03 2.06 -9.15
CA ILE A 61 -2.61 2.02 -8.79
C ILE A 61 -1.98 3.39 -8.99
N HIS A 62 -2.25 4.08 -10.11
CA HIS A 62 -1.78 5.45 -10.33
C HIS A 62 -2.21 6.38 -9.18
N ASN A 63 -3.49 6.35 -8.82
CA ASN A 63 -4.04 7.18 -7.75
C ASN A 63 -3.37 6.88 -6.41
N TYR A 64 -3.21 5.61 -6.08
CA TYR A 64 -2.53 5.17 -4.86
C TYR A 64 -1.09 5.69 -4.77
N VAL A 65 -0.28 5.45 -5.82
CA VAL A 65 1.13 5.89 -5.80
C VAL A 65 1.28 7.41 -5.86
N ALA A 66 0.32 8.12 -6.46
CA ALA A 66 0.26 9.57 -6.45
C ALA A 66 -0.06 10.10 -5.05
N ALA A 67 -1.10 9.56 -4.41
CA ALA A 67 -1.51 9.93 -3.06
C ALA A 67 -0.39 9.68 -2.04
N TRP A 68 0.32 8.55 -2.16
CA TRP A 68 1.46 8.26 -1.30
C TRP A 68 2.60 9.26 -1.46
N LEU A 69 2.94 9.68 -2.69
CA LEU A 69 3.99 10.67 -2.86
C LEU A 69 3.59 12.04 -2.28
N SER A 70 2.33 12.46 -2.50
CA SER A 70 1.80 13.68 -1.86
C SER A 70 1.87 13.61 -0.35
N LEU A 71 1.58 12.44 0.23
CA LEU A 71 1.68 12.18 1.66
C LEU A 71 3.11 12.37 2.18
N VAL A 72 4.10 11.79 1.48
CA VAL A 72 5.53 11.93 1.81
C VAL A 72 5.98 13.39 1.74
N ASP A 73 5.51 14.14 0.75
CA ASP A 73 5.84 15.56 0.63
C ASP A 73 5.21 16.40 1.75
N HIS A 74 3.96 16.11 2.12
CA HIS A 74 3.31 16.75 3.28
C HIS A 74 4.07 16.44 4.57
N ILE A 75 4.45 15.19 4.81
CA ILE A 75 5.26 14.80 5.98
C ILE A 75 6.55 15.63 6.07
N ARG A 76 7.27 15.82 4.95
CA ARG A 76 8.52 16.60 4.94
C ARG A 76 8.31 18.06 5.31
N VAL A 77 7.30 18.71 4.71
CA VAL A 77 6.94 20.10 5.03
C VAL A 77 6.55 20.23 6.49
N ILE A 78 5.79 19.27 6.98
CA ILE A 78 5.30 19.23 8.34
C ILE A 78 6.44 19.03 9.35
N ASN A 79 7.38 18.14 9.06
CA ASN A 79 8.57 17.95 9.87
C ASN A 79 9.39 19.24 10.01
N ALA A 80 9.52 20.02 8.93
CA ALA A 80 10.15 21.34 8.98
C ALA A 80 9.38 22.31 9.90
N LYS A 81 8.04 22.35 9.80
CA LYS A 81 7.19 23.18 10.66
C LYS A 81 7.27 22.79 12.14
N LEU A 82 7.40 21.50 12.47
CA LEU A 82 7.55 21.04 13.86
C LEU A 82 8.82 21.60 14.52
N LYS A 83 9.93 21.66 13.77
CA LYS A 83 11.21 22.21 14.25
C LYS A 83 11.12 23.68 14.64
N GLU A 84 10.27 24.42 13.93
CA GLU A 84 10.07 25.87 14.10
C GLU A 84 8.94 26.20 15.09
N HIS A 85 8.33 25.20 15.71
CA HIS A 85 7.16 25.39 16.57
C HIS A 85 7.51 26.09 17.90
N ASP A 86 6.61 26.95 18.40
CA ASP A 86 6.84 27.73 19.62
C ASP A 86 6.88 26.87 20.91
N SER A 87 6.02 25.84 20.97
CA SER A 87 5.94 24.90 22.10
C SER A 87 7.18 24.00 22.21
N PRO A 88 7.90 23.98 23.36
CA PRO A 88 9.02 23.08 23.62
C PRO A 88 8.67 21.59 23.47
N ASP A 89 7.52 21.16 24.00
CA ASP A 89 7.09 19.75 23.96
C ASP A 89 6.91 19.25 22.52
N ILE A 90 6.45 20.13 21.62
CA ILE A 90 6.27 19.81 20.19
C ILE A 90 7.62 19.77 19.47
N ARG A 91 8.57 20.64 19.84
CA ARG A 91 9.94 20.57 19.30
C ARG A 91 10.63 19.28 19.73
N ASP A 92 10.46 18.87 20.98
CA ASP A 92 11.04 17.63 21.51
C ASP A 92 10.45 16.38 20.82
N PHE A 93 9.15 16.40 20.50
CA PHE A 93 8.50 15.36 19.69
C PHE A 93 9.10 15.22 18.29
N THR A 94 9.67 16.28 17.71
CA THR A 94 10.23 16.25 16.35
C THR A 94 11.30 15.18 16.20
N ASN A 95 12.18 15.01 17.20
CA ASN A 95 13.23 13.99 17.14
C ASN A 95 12.65 12.58 17.11
N GLU A 96 11.62 12.33 17.92
CA GLU A 96 10.88 11.06 17.92
C GLU A 96 10.20 10.82 16.57
N TYR A 97 9.57 11.87 16.02
CA TYR A 97 8.92 11.85 14.71
C TYR A 97 9.90 11.51 13.58
N GLU A 98 11.07 12.13 13.55
CA GLU A 98 12.09 11.86 12.53
C GLU A 98 12.62 10.43 12.60
N LEU A 99 12.87 9.92 13.82
CA LEU A 99 13.32 8.54 14.01
C LEU A 99 12.29 7.54 13.49
N ARG A 100 11.01 7.74 13.82
CA ARG A 100 9.91 6.89 13.33
C ARG A 100 9.71 7.05 11.84
N LEU A 101 9.76 8.27 11.31
CA LEU A 101 9.65 8.50 9.88
C LEU A 101 10.75 7.75 9.10
N ALA A 102 11.99 7.80 9.58
CA ALA A 102 13.11 7.09 8.97
C ALA A 102 12.95 5.56 9.03
N GLU A 103 12.33 5.03 10.07
CA GLU A 103 12.00 3.61 10.20
C GLU A 103 10.95 3.17 9.16
N TYR A 104 9.84 3.91 9.06
CA TYR A 104 8.72 3.54 8.18
C TYR A 104 8.94 3.88 6.71
N LEU A 105 9.72 4.93 6.41
CA LEU A 105 10.16 5.28 5.05
C LEU A 105 11.52 4.68 4.68
N LYS A 106 12.02 3.72 5.46
CA LYS A 106 13.24 2.98 5.12
C LYS A 106 13.16 2.39 3.72
N ASP A 107 14.31 2.16 3.10
CA ASP A 107 14.48 1.50 1.80
C ASP A 107 14.16 -0.02 1.86
N THR A 108 12.95 -0.35 2.31
CA THR A 108 12.30 -1.64 2.11
C THR A 108 12.00 -1.83 0.63
N PHE A 109 11.85 -3.09 0.20
CA PHE A 109 11.55 -3.38 -1.20
C PHE A 109 10.24 -2.71 -1.63
N GLU A 110 9.20 -2.79 -0.80
CA GLU A 110 7.89 -2.22 -1.05
C GLU A 110 7.93 -0.70 -1.24
N ASN A 111 8.61 0.02 -0.34
CA ASN A 111 8.75 1.48 -0.43
C ASN A 111 9.54 1.87 -1.70
N MET A 112 10.64 1.17 -1.99
CA MET A 112 11.45 1.42 -3.18
C MET A 112 10.66 1.13 -4.46
N PHE A 113 9.91 0.03 -4.50
CA PHE A 113 9.11 -0.36 -5.64
C PHE A 113 8.01 0.66 -5.91
N VAL A 114 7.23 1.06 -4.90
CA VAL A 114 6.15 2.05 -5.05
C VAL A 114 6.70 3.41 -5.50
N LYS A 115 7.85 3.83 -4.94
CA LYS A 115 8.57 5.04 -5.36
C LYS A 115 9.00 4.99 -6.82
N ASP A 116 9.61 3.89 -7.23
CA ASP A 116 10.03 3.73 -8.62
C ASP A 116 8.85 3.59 -9.56
N LEU A 117 7.76 2.93 -9.13
CA LEU A 117 6.53 2.83 -9.91
C LEU A 117 5.91 4.21 -10.15
N ARG A 118 5.91 5.09 -9.15
CA ARG A 118 5.48 6.49 -9.34
C ARG A 118 6.35 7.18 -10.39
N ARG A 119 7.68 7.01 -10.33
CA ARG A 119 8.61 7.57 -11.33
C ARG A 119 8.35 6.99 -12.72
N TYR A 120 8.13 5.68 -12.83
CA TYR A 120 7.80 5.00 -14.08
C TYR A 120 6.53 5.62 -14.70
N VAL A 121 5.45 5.69 -13.92
CA VAL A 121 4.16 6.25 -14.32
C VAL A 121 4.26 7.71 -14.78
N GLN A 122 5.18 8.50 -14.20
CA GLN A 122 5.40 9.90 -14.60
C GLN A 122 6.18 10.07 -15.91
N HIS A 123 7.06 9.13 -16.26
CA HIS A 123 7.98 9.27 -17.40
C HIS A 123 7.67 8.32 -18.56
N LYS A 124 6.79 7.34 -18.33
CA LYS A 124 6.35 6.32 -19.28
C LYS A 124 4.82 6.31 -19.31
N LYS A 125 4.23 5.15 -19.57
CA LYS A 125 2.79 4.89 -19.48
C LYS A 125 2.45 4.24 -18.15
N VAL A 126 1.19 4.31 -17.73
CA VAL A 126 0.72 3.51 -16.59
C VAL A 126 0.73 2.02 -17.02
N PRO A 127 1.45 1.14 -16.32
CA PRO A 127 1.47 -0.28 -16.66
C PRO A 127 0.12 -0.91 -16.33
N VAL A 128 -0.35 -1.81 -17.18
CA VAL A 128 -1.65 -2.47 -17.04
C VAL A 128 -1.41 -3.90 -16.52
N PRO A 129 -1.86 -4.23 -15.30
CA PRO A 129 -1.69 -5.58 -14.80
C PRO A 129 -2.68 -6.54 -15.46
N THR A 130 -2.26 -7.77 -15.64
CA THR A 130 -3.04 -8.85 -16.25
C THR A 130 -3.53 -9.81 -15.19
N LEU A 131 -4.75 -10.33 -15.37
CA LEU A 131 -5.30 -11.37 -14.52
C LEU A 131 -4.60 -12.70 -14.79
N HIS A 132 -3.95 -13.28 -13.79
CA HIS A 132 -3.32 -14.58 -13.88
C HIS A 132 -4.04 -15.58 -12.99
N PHE A 133 -4.27 -16.79 -13.51
CA PHE A 133 -4.65 -17.94 -12.70
C PHE A 133 -3.40 -18.49 -12.01
N LYS A 134 -3.50 -18.69 -10.70
CA LYS A 134 -2.51 -19.31 -9.84
C LYS A 134 -3.07 -20.59 -9.28
N MET A 135 -2.23 -21.61 -9.26
CA MET A 135 -2.56 -22.89 -8.64
C MET A 135 -1.49 -23.17 -7.59
N LYS A 136 -1.90 -23.17 -6.32
CA LYS A 136 -1.00 -23.44 -5.20
C LYS A 136 -1.29 -24.85 -4.69
N ARG A 137 -0.25 -25.68 -4.58
CA ARG A 137 -0.37 -26.97 -3.90
C ARG A 137 -0.61 -26.72 -2.40
N MET A 138 -1.64 -27.33 -1.85
CA MET A 138 -1.87 -27.31 -0.41
C MET A 138 -0.93 -28.33 0.24
N GLU A 139 0.01 -27.84 1.04
CA GLU A 139 0.88 -28.71 1.82
C GLU A 139 0.06 -29.37 2.94
N ASN A 140 0.25 -30.67 3.14
CA ASN A 140 -0.37 -31.48 4.19
C ASN A 140 -1.88 -31.75 4.07
N LEU A 141 -2.49 -31.50 2.90
CA LEU A 141 -3.86 -31.88 2.59
C LEU A 141 -3.88 -32.78 1.34
N LEU A 142 -4.35 -34.01 1.53
CA LEU A 142 -4.59 -34.97 0.45
C LEU A 142 -6.10 -35.09 0.24
N SER A 143 -6.52 -35.30 -1.00
CA SER A 143 -7.88 -35.73 -1.30
C SER A 143 -8.17 -37.09 -0.69
N GLU A 144 -9.45 -37.51 -0.66
CA GLU A 144 -9.85 -38.87 -0.27
C GLU A 144 -9.17 -39.96 -1.13
N SER A 145 -8.73 -39.62 -2.34
CA SER A 145 -7.97 -40.49 -3.25
C SER A 145 -6.45 -40.46 -3.03
N GLY A 146 -5.95 -39.69 -2.05
CA GLY A 146 -4.52 -39.55 -1.76
C GLY A 146 -3.77 -38.62 -2.73
N GLU A 147 -4.47 -37.85 -3.55
CA GLU A 147 -3.88 -36.90 -4.48
C GLU A 147 -3.64 -35.53 -3.80
N PRO A 148 -2.61 -34.78 -4.23
CA PRO A 148 -2.37 -33.44 -3.71
C PRO A 148 -3.54 -32.51 -4.02
N LEU A 149 -4.07 -31.84 -2.99
CA LEU A 149 -5.06 -30.78 -3.20
C LEU A 149 -4.37 -29.52 -3.71
N PHE A 150 -5.04 -28.83 -4.63
CA PHE A 150 -4.60 -27.56 -5.16
C PHE A 150 -5.65 -26.50 -4.87
N GLU A 151 -5.20 -25.37 -4.35
CA GLU A 151 -5.99 -24.16 -4.20
C GLU A 151 -5.77 -23.29 -5.44
N GLY A 152 -6.82 -23.17 -6.25
CA GLY A 152 -6.86 -22.26 -7.39
C GLY A 152 -7.21 -20.85 -6.93
N GLY A 153 -6.58 -19.84 -7.53
CA GLY A 153 -6.89 -18.44 -7.26
C GLY A 153 -6.51 -17.55 -8.43
N HIS A 154 -7.07 -16.35 -8.46
CA HIS A 154 -6.76 -15.34 -9.47
C HIS A 154 -5.97 -14.20 -8.82
N SER A 155 -5.00 -13.63 -9.54
CA SER A 155 -4.29 -12.44 -9.09
C SER A 155 -3.89 -11.55 -10.26
N PHE A 156 -3.93 -10.23 -10.04
CA PHE A 156 -3.42 -9.27 -11.00
C PHE A 156 -1.91 -9.05 -10.82
N GLU A 157 -1.16 -9.17 -11.91
CA GLU A 157 0.31 -9.04 -11.91
C GLU A 157 0.79 -8.23 -13.10
N TYR A 158 1.97 -7.61 -12.99
CA TYR A 158 2.67 -7.14 -14.18
C TYR A 158 3.53 -8.26 -14.75
N HIS A 159 3.55 -8.41 -16.06
CA HIS A 159 4.60 -9.19 -16.70
C HIS A 159 5.90 -8.37 -16.68
N SER A 160 7.02 -8.96 -16.24
CA SER A 160 8.26 -8.19 -16.03
C SER A 160 8.76 -7.49 -17.30
N LYS A 161 8.56 -8.10 -18.48
CA LYS A 161 8.90 -7.50 -19.78
C LYS A 161 8.10 -6.23 -20.13
N ASP A 162 6.96 -6.01 -19.49
CA ASP A 162 6.13 -4.82 -19.78
C ASP A 162 6.60 -3.58 -19.02
N ILE A 163 7.54 -3.77 -18.09
CA ILE A 163 8.02 -2.74 -17.18
C ILE A 163 9.55 -2.70 -17.05
N ASP A 164 10.32 -3.58 -17.71
CA ASP A 164 11.77 -3.66 -17.53
C ASP A 164 12.56 -2.52 -18.21
N ASP A 165 11.92 -1.74 -19.08
CA ASP A 165 12.49 -0.68 -19.93
C ASP A 165 12.65 0.68 -19.22
N PHE A 166 12.93 0.66 -17.92
CA PHE A 166 13.05 1.87 -17.10
C PHE A 166 14.23 1.83 -16.13
N ASN A 167 14.65 3.03 -15.69
CA ASN A 167 15.75 3.18 -14.74
C ASN A 167 15.27 2.96 -13.29
N TRP A 168 14.89 1.71 -13.00
CA TRP A 168 14.56 1.21 -11.67
C TRP A 168 15.75 1.31 -10.72
N SER A 169 15.49 1.51 -9.43
CA SER A 169 16.52 1.33 -8.41
C SER A 169 17.07 -0.10 -8.45
N GLN A 170 18.31 -0.29 -7.96
CA GLN A 170 19.02 -1.56 -8.08
C GLN A 170 18.20 -2.75 -7.56
N LYS A 171 17.62 -2.64 -6.35
CA LYS A 171 16.80 -3.72 -5.76
C LYS A 171 15.56 -4.03 -6.61
N THR A 172 14.86 -3.00 -7.09
CA THR A 172 13.68 -3.18 -7.95
C THR A 172 14.05 -3.82 -9.28
N LYS A 173 15.17 -3.38 -9.88
CA LYS A 173 15.69 -3.93 -11.14
C LYS A 173 16.06 -5.40 -11.01
N GLU A 174 16.77 -5.77 -9.94
CA GLU A 174 17.14 -7.16 -9.64
C GLU A 174 15.89 -8.02 -9.45
N TYR A 175 14.87 -7.52 -8.75
CA TYR A 175 13.60 -8.21 -8.58
C TYR A 175 12.89 -8.45 -9.91
N ILE A 176 12.71 -7.41 -10.74
CA ILE A 176 12.04 -7.52 -12.05
C ILE A 176 12.79 -8.50 -12.97
N LYS A 177 14.13 -8.48 -12.95
CA LYS A 177 14.94 -9.38 -13.78
C LYS A 177 14.83 -10.85 -13.36
N ASN A 178 14.75 -11.12 -12.06
CA ASN A 178 14.75 -12.47 -11.51
C ASN A 178 13.35 -13.12 -11.47
N ASN A 179 12.29 -12.36 -11.70
CA ASN A 179 10.91 -12.83 -11.66
C ASN A 179 10.24 -12.66 -13.03
N LYS A 180 9.40 -13.62 -13.43
CA LYS A 180 8.62 -13.51 -14.68
C LYS A 180 7.46 -12.51 -14.55
N SER A 181 6.90 -12.42 -13.35
CA SER A 181 5.80 -11.54 -13.02
C SER A 181 6.03 -10.83 -11.70
N VAL A 182 5.37 -9.70 -11.54
CA VAL A 182 5.42 -8.86 -10.34
C VAL A 182 4.04 -8.83 -9.70
N PRO A 183 3.88 -9.35 -8.48
CA PRO A 183 2.59 -9.44 -7.79
C PRO A 183 2.20 -8.09 -7.20
N ILE A 184 1.80 -7.14 -8.06
CA ILE A 184 1.58 -5.74 -7.70
C ILE A 184 0.59 -5.55 -6.55
N VAL A 185 -0.47 -6.37 -6.50
CA VAL A 185 -1.45 -6.33 -5.41
C VAL A 185 -0.79 -6.59 -4.06
N GLN A 186 0.06 -7.62 -3.96
CA GLN A 186 0.74 -7.98 -2.72
C GLN A 186 1.77 -6.93 -2.29
N ILE A 187 2.44 -6.29 -3.25
CA ILE A 187 3.40 -5.21 -2.99
C ILE A 187 2.65 -4.00 -2.41
N ILE A 188 1.53 -3.61 -3.00
CA ILE A 188 0.69 -2.51 -2.51
C ILE A 188 0.08 -2.84 -1.15
N ASP A 189 -0.41 -4.06 -0.92
CA ASP A 189 -0.95 -4.49 0.37
C ASP A 189 0.09 -4.35 1.50
N LYS A 190 1.30 -4.85 1.27
CA LYS A 190 2.41 -4.75 2.24
C LYS A 190 2.83 -3.29 2.45
N HIS A 191 2.98 -2.53 1.37
CA HIS A 191 3.31 -1.11 1.44
C HIS A 191 2.26 -0.33 2.25
N PHE A 192 0.97 -0.56 1.97
CA PHE A 192 -0.11 0.08 2.71
C PHE A 192 -0.10 -0.31 4.19
N SER A 193 0.17 -1.58 4.53
CA SER A 193 0.28 -2.00 5.93
C SER A 193 1.38 -1.24 6.68
N ILE A 194 2.55 -1.02 6.06
CA ILE A 194 3.64 -0.23 6.65
C ILE A 194 3.17 1.22 6.88
N MET A 195 2.51 1.82 5.89
CA MET A 195 1.98 3.18 6.03
C MET A 195 0.90 3.25 7.11
N LYS A 196 -0.07 2.34 7.11
CA LYS A 196 -1.15 2.30 8.11
C LYS A 196 -0.60 2.25 9.53
N ASP A 197 0.40 1.42 9.79
CA ASP A 197 1.04 1.32 11.10
C ASP A 197 1.71 2.64 11.52
N PHE A 198 2.41 3.32 10.61
CA PHE A 198 2.98 4.64 10.86
C PHE A 198 1.89 5.67 11.24
N TYR A 199 0.76 5.67 10.53
CA TYR A 199 -0.31 6.63 10.77
C TYR A 199 -1.10 6.34 12.04
N LEU A 200 -1.29 5.06 12.38
CA LEU A 200 -1.81 4.67 13.69
C LEU A 200 -0.90 5.16 14.81
N TRP A 201 0.42 5.07 14.62
CA TRP A 201 1.38 5.63 15.59
C TRP A 201 1.26 7.15 15.70
N ILE A 202 1.13 7.89 14.59
CA ILE A 202 0.92 9.35 14.64
C ILE A 202 -0.37 9.68 15.38
N GLN A 203 -1.48 9.00 15.08
CA GLN A 203 -2.76 9.22 15.76
C GLN A 203 -2.63 8.97 17.25
N PHE A 204 -1.95 7.90 17.66
CA PHE A 204 -1.67 7.64 19.06
C PHE A 204 -0.89 8.78 19.73
N ARG A 205 0.15 9.32 19.07
CA ARG A 205 0.93 10.46 19.59
C ARG A 205 0.12 11.75 19.65
N ASP A 206 -0.78 12.00 18.70
CA ASP A 206 -1.75 13.12 18.77
C ASP A 206 -2.55 13.09 20.07
N HIS A 207 -3.12 11.93 20.37
CA HIS A 207 -3.94 11.76 21.58
C HIS A 207 -3.13 11.94 22.87
N GLN A 208 -1.82 11.67 22.86
CA GLN A 208 -0.94 11.87 24.01
C GLN A 208 -0.48 13.33 24.16
N LEU A 209 -0.27 14.04 23.05
CA LEU A 209 0.20 15.43 23.04
C LEU A 209 -0.95 16.44 23.12
N HIS A 210 -2.20 15.99 22.99
CA HIS A 210 -3.37 16.85 23.10
C HIS A 210 -3.46 17.49 24.51
N PRO A 211 -3.78 18.79 24.65
CA PRO A 211 -3.82 19.48 25.94
C PRO A 211 -4.76 18.86 26.99
N TYR A 212 -5.73 18.07 26.54
CA TYR A 212 -6.73 17.39 27.37
C TYR A 212 -6.58 15.86 27.35
N ALA A 213 -5.39 15.34 27.02
CA ALA A 213 -5.11 13.91 26.99
C ALA A 213 -5.43 13.27 28.37
N PRO A 214 -6.32 12.25 28.43
CA PRO A 214 -6.56 11.53 29.67
C PRO A 214 -5.29 10.84 30.16
N ARG A 215 -5.05 10.80 31.48
CA ARG A 215 -3.86 10.12 32.07
C ARG A 215 -3.68 8.68 31.59
N VAL A 216 -4.80 7.97 31.40
CA VAL A 216 -4.81 6.60 30.88
C VAL A 216 -4.13 6.51 29.51
N VAL A 217 -4.32 7.51 28.64
CA VAL A 217 -3.72 7.54 27.30
C VAL A 217 -2.24 7.92 27.35
N THR A 218 -1.85 8.83 28.25
CA THR A 218 -0.45 9.22 28.44
C THR A 218 0.43 8.09 28.99
N GLU A 219 -0.15 7.14 29.72
CA GLU A 219 0.54 5.99 30.32
C GLU A 219 0.45 4.71 29.48
N THR A 220 -0.37 4.69 28.43
CA THR A 220 -0.54 3.51 27.54
C THR A 220 0.64 3.39 26.55
N THR A 221 1.02 2.16 26.18
CA THR A 221 2.01 1.94 25.11
C THR A 221 1.35 1.90 23.74
N PHE A 222 2.11 2.17 22.67
CA PHE A 222 1.57 2.07 21.31
C PHE A 222 1.01 0.67 20.99
N GLU A 223 1.68 -0.40 21.44
CA GLU A 223 1.22 -1.78 21.20
C GLU A 223 -0.11 -2.08 21.90
N ASP A 224 -0.30 -1.57 23.12
CA ASP A 224 -1.56 -1.75 23.85
C ASP A 224 -2.70 -0.93 23.24
N TRP A 225 -2.39 0.23 22.66
CA TRP A 225 -3.36 1.06 21.93
C TRP A 225 -3.75 0.43 20.58
N LYS A 226 -2.77 -0.10 19.84
CA LYS A 226 -2.95 -0.79 18.55
C LYS A 226 -3.80 -2.05 18.66
N ARG A 227 -3.81 -2.75 19.81
CA ARG A 227 -4.69 -3.92 20.03
C ARG A 227 -6.17 -3.54 20.19
N LYS A 228 -6.46 -2.28 20.52
CA LYS A 228 -7.82 -1.80 20.83
C LYS A 228 -8.47 -1.06 19.65
N ASN A 229 -7.71 -0.76 18.59
CA ASN A 229 -8.15 0.02 17.41
C ASN A 229 -7.71 -0.66 16.12
#